data_AF-A0A7S2VM08-F1
#
_entry.id   AF-A0A7S2VM08-F1
#
_cell.length_a   1.000
_cell.length_b   1.000
_cell.length_c   1.000
_cell.angle_alpha   90.00
_cell.angle_beta   90.00
_cell.angle_gamma   90.00
#
_symmetry.space_group_name_H-M   'P 1'
#
loop_
_entity.id
_entity.type
_entity.pdbx_description
1 polymer ?
#
loop_
_entity_poly.entity_id
_entity_poly.type
_entity_poly.pdbx_seq_one_letter_code
_entity_poly.pdbx_strand_id
1 'polypeptide(L)'
;AELIQRLGFAAISSSAQLRLQVAVNYADNSVVPVTIGFMQLLLQAHEAGVSTLAADRAQATEAIFRLLGDEQLPAEGWPYVLICLEVCVHVLSHWSATKMSLQKADALNARGAPLLLAQGGLVDVLAEILDPKAAGVELREKPPPQVVQRATETLQALFEQNGHICLFCMQHYTEVRQMIGLACESLSLDPLTEFPEMQQQAVTQLVGSFEKFAVEDERLGRRILRALTVLFESSYRLVSWFLTHHGLSALDPGQSTDVHVEAVRAVARAPYWSAEDAPMLPDFVALLARTLLDSIEGLGEGGGALAVAGRRVLDLTEAEELVAACVTSALHLLLIDPAPPSVLRVLARSLARPGAPESGPEPSGDASPGGGASSELAVNAVMRVMQVFPSSDRVQMNCQHLLTSLLGE
;
A
#
# COMPACT_ATOMS: atom_id res chain seq x y z
N ALA A 1 14.02 -26.32 29.48
CA ALA A 1 12.92 -25.88 28.59
C ALA A 1 13.43 -25.82 27.15
N GLU A 2 14.41 -24.96 26.87
CA GLU A 2 15.06 -24.82 25.56
C GLU A 2 15.43 -26.18 24.91
N LEU A 3 16.14 -27.04 25.64
CA LEU A 3 16.61 -28.37 25.24
C LEU A 3 15.51 -29.33 24.71
N ILE A 4 14.36 -29.35 25.38
CA ILE A 4 13.20 -30.18 25.00
C ILE A 4 12.52 -29.62 23.74
N GLN A 5 12.58 -28.30 23.58
CA GLN A 5 12.02 -27.63 22.41
C GLN A 5 12.89 -27.81 21.16
N ARG A 6 14.23 -27.90 21.31
CA ARG A 6 15.16 -28.26 20.21
C ARG A 6 14.92 -29.68 19.71
N LEU A 7 14.68 -30.60 20.63
CA LEU A 7 14.30 -32.00 20.40
C LEU A 7 12.96 -32.15 19.68
N GLY A 8 11.95 -31.35 20.07
CA GLY A 8 10.67 -31.30 19.38
C GLY A 8 10.83 -30.87 17.92
N PHE A 9 11.70 -29.89 17.64
CA PHE A 9 11.88 -29.34 16.30
C PHE A 9 12.51 -30.31 15.30
N ALA A 10 13.57 -31.04 15.72
CA ALA A 10 14.19 -32.09 14.90
C ALA A 10 13.17 -33.19 14.53
N ALA A 11 12.38 -33.65 15.50
CA ALA A 11 11.34 -34.65 15.30
C ALA A 11 10.18 -34.17 14.40
N ILE A 12 9.84 -32.88 14.45
CA ILE A 12 8.83 -32.28 13.56
C ILE A 12 9.35 -32.22 12.13
N SER A 13 10.61 -31.82 11.90
CA SER A 13 11.18 -31.70 10.54
C SER A 13 11.21 -33.04 9.78
N SER A 14 11.47 -34.14 10.48
CA SER A 14 11.60 -35.48 9.89
C SER A 14 10.25 -36.21 9.72
N SER A 15 9.17 -35.73 10.34
CA SER A 15 7.87 -36.40 10.33
C SER A 15 6.74 -35.50 9.84
N ALA A 16 6.17 -35.83 8.69
CA ALA A 16 4.97 -35.16 8.15
C ALA A 16 3.77 -35.25 9.11
N GLN A 17 3.69 -36.32 9.90
CA GLN A 17 2.61 -36.54 10.87
C GLN A 17 2.76 -35.63 12.11
N LEU A 18 3.99 -35.38 12.57
CA LEU A 18 4.26 -34.42 13.65
C LEU A 18 4.09 -32.98 13.17
N ARG A 19 4.47 -32.66 11.92
CA ARG A 19 4.12 -31.37 11.29
C ARG A 19 2.61 -31.12 11.29
N LEU A 20 1.83 -32.14 10.95
CA LEU A 20 0.37 -32.09 10.97
C LEU A 20 -0.17 -31.88 12.41
N GLN A 21 0.36 -32.59 13.40
CA GLN A 21 -0.07 -32.45 14.80
C GLN A 21 0.28 -31.08 15.41
N VAL A 22 1.41 -30.49 15.04
CA VAL A 22 1.79 -29.12 15.45
C VAL A 22 0.91 -28.07 14.78
N ALA A 23 0.56 -28.27 13.51
CA ALA A 23 -0.37 -27.39 12.81
C ALA A 23 -1.81 -27.48 13.35
N VAL A 24 -2.20 -28.62 13.95
CA VAL A 24 -3.54 -28.84 14.54
C VAL A 24 -3.63 -28.37 16.00
N ASN A 25 -2.60 -28.56 16.83
CA ASN A 25 -2.56 -28.10 18.24
C ASN A 25 -1.79 -26.78 18.43
N TYR A 26 -2.00 -25.85 17.51
CA TYR A 26 -1.15 -24.68 17.30
C TYR A 26 -1.11 -23.68 18.47
N ALA A 27 -2.20 -23.53 19.23
CA ALA A 27 -2.29 -22.58 20.34
C ALA A 27 -1.47 -22.97 21.59
N ASP A 28 -1.15 -24.26 21.75
CA ASP A 28 -0.57 -24.81 22.98
C ASP A 28 0.91 -25.23 22.83
N ASN A 29 1.51 -25.03 21.65
CA ASN A 29 2.81 -25.63 21.31
C ASN A 29 3.94 -24.59 21.23
N SER A 30 4.93 -24.69 22.13
CA SER A 30 6.09 -23.77 22.21
C SER A 30 7.14 -23.93 21.10
N VAL A 31 6.79 -24.60 20.00
CA VAL A 31 7.69 -24.95 18.90
C VAL A 31 8.08 -23.71 18.09
N VAL A 32 7.11 -22.83 17.80
CA VAL A 32 7.31 -21.64 16.96
C VAL A 32 8.32 -20.64 17.56
N PRO A 33 8.20 -20.21 18.84
CA PRO A 33 9.19 -19.32 19.45
C PRO A 33 10.60 -19.90 19.45
N VAL A 34 10.74 -21.22 19.58
CA VAL A 34 12.04 -21.89 19.59
C VAL A 34 12.65 -21.92 18.19
N THR A 35 11.84 -22.23 17.19
CA THR A 35 12.25 -22.19 15.77
C THR A 35 12.81 -20.82 15.41
N ILE A 36 12.07 -19.77 15.78
CA ILE A 36 12.44 -18.40 15.44
C ILE A 36 13.66 -17.96 16.25
N GLY A 37 13.70 -18.26 17.55
CA GLY A 37 14.86 -18.00 18.40
C GLY A 37 16.13 -18.69 17.90
N PHE A 38 16.02 -19.88 17.30
CA PHE A 38 17.15 -20.53 16.65
C PHE A 38 17.60 -19.85 15.37
N MET A 39 16.68 -19.45 14.51
CA MET A 39 17.04 -18.69 13.30
C MET A 39 17.75 -17.39 13.67
N GLN A 40 17.28 -16.68 14.70
CA GLN A 40 17.92 -15.47 15.23
C GLN A 40 19.34 -15.76 15.76
N LEU A 41 19.53 -16.82 16.54
CA LEU A 41 20.85 -17.23 17.03
C LEU A 41 21.82 -17.58 15.89
N LEU A 42 21.34 -18.21 14.83
CA LEU A 42 22.16 -18.53 13.66
C LEU A 42 22.53 -17.28 12.86
N LEU A 43 21.59 -16.34 12.68
CA LEU A 43 21.87 -15.06 12.01
C LEU A 43 22.92 -14.26 12.79
N GLN A 44 22.82 -14.19 14.12
CA GLN A 44 23.84 -13.58 14.99
C GLN A 44 25.21 -14.26 14.87
N ALA A 45 25.25 -15.58 14.69
CA ALA A 45 26.51 -16.30 14.47
C ALA A 45 27.15 -15.94 13.11
N HIS A 46 26.34 -15.73 12.07
CA HIS A 46 26.80 -15.24 10.75
C HIS A 46 27.23 -13.77 10.78
N GLU A 47 26.69 -12.95 11.69
CA GLU A 47 27.11 -11.57 11.94
C GLU A 47 28.48 -11.49 12.67
N ALA A 48 28.65 -12.25 13.75
CA ALA A 48 29.84 -12.20 14.59
C ALA A 48 31.09 -12.87 13.97
N GLY A 49 30.89 -13.77 13.01
CA GLY A 49 31.91 -14.69 12.51
C GLY A 49 32.23 -15.78 13.54
N VAL A 50 32.36 -17.02 13.06
CA VAL A 50 32.40 -18.28 13.84
C VAL A 50 33.52 -18.40 14.90
N SER A 51 34.38 -17.40 15.11
CA SER A 51 35.73 -17.69 15.62
C SER A 51 35.92 -17.83 17.14
N THR A 52 35.02 -17.47 18.06
CA THR A 52 35.38 -17.61 19.51
C THR A 52 34.24 -17.92 20.47
N LEU A 53 33.04 -17.38 20.28
CA LEU A 53 31.87 -17.69 21.14
C LEU A 53 31.07 -18.92 20.67
N ALA A 54 31.23 -19.30 19.40
CA ALA A 54 30.53 -20.42 18.79
C ALA A 54 31.10 -21.77 19.20
N ALA A 55 32.42 -21.91 19.41
CA ALA A 55 33.04 -23.21 19.71
C ALA A 55 32.58 -23.80 21.05
N ASP A 56 32.56 -23.00 22.13
CA ASP A 56 32.16 -23.48 23.46
C ASP A 56 30.65 -23.74 23.56
N ARG A 57 29.82 -22.93 22.87
CA ARG A 57 28.36 -23.15 22.82
C ARG A 57 27.98 -24.27 21.85
N ALA A 58 28.67 -24.43 20.72
CA ALA A 58 28.48 -25.53 19.78
C ALA A 58 28.93 -26.85 20.39
N GLN A 59 30.07 -26.91 21.09
CA GLN A 59 30.50 -28.12 21.82
C GLN A 59 29.53 -28.49 22.95
N ALA A 60 29.04 -27.52 23.72
CA ALA A 60 28.02 -27.79 24.73
C ALA A 60 26.72 -28.31 24.09
N THR A 61 26.36 -27.80 22.91
CA THR A 61 25.17 -28.24 22.16
C THR A 61 25.38 -29.64 21.55
N GLU A 62 26.53 -29.92 20.94
CA GLU A 62 26.88 -31.19 20.31
C GLU A 62 27.03 -32.33 21.33
N ALA A 63 27.62 -32.04 22.50
CA ALA A 63 27.73 -33.01 23.60
C ALA A 63 26.36 -33.46 24.15
N ILE A 64 25.37 -32.58 24.08
CA ILE A 64 23.99 -32.85 24.53
C ILE A 64 23.23 -33.67 23.47
N PHE A 65 23.52 -33.48 22.18
CA PHE A 65 22.89 -34.24 21.10
C PHE A 65 23.49 -35.64 20.89
N ARG A 66 24.77 -35.87 21.23
CA ARG A 66 25.34 -37.23 21.25
C ARG A 66 24.63 -38.19 22.22
N LEU A 67 23.88 -37.66 23.19
CA LEU A 67 23.04 -38.46 24.09
C LEU A 67 21.72 -38.95 23.45
N LEU A 68 21.38 -38.50 22.23
CA LEU A 68 20.09 -38.76 21.57
C LEU A 68 20.11 -39.84 20.49
N GLY A 69 21.27 -40.46 20.20
CA GLY A 69 21.37 -41.58 19.27
C GLY A 69 21.22 -41.16 17.80
N ASP A 70 22.33 -41.23 17.06
CA ASP A 70 22.45 -41.18 15.60
C ASP A 70 21.91 -39.98 14.81
N GLU A 71 21.23 -38.99 15.40
CA GLU A 71 20.88 -37.76 14.67
C GLU A 71 22.04 -36.75 14.67
N GLN A 72 22.81 -36.73 13.58
CA GLN A 72 23.70 -35.62 13.26
C GLN A 72 22.88 -34.33 13.12
N LEU A 73 23.39 -33.21 13.64
CA LEU A 73 22.89 -31.86 13.37
C LEU A 73 22.44 -31.76 11.90
N PRO A 74 21.22 -31.30 11.57
CA PRO A 74 20.99 -30.79 10.23
C PRO A 74 22.01 -29.65 10.07
N ALA A 75 22.94 -29.84 9.15
CA ALA A 75 24.19 -29.10 8.99
C ALA A 75 24.12 -27.62 9.42
N GLU A 76 25.14 -27.18 10.18
CA GLU A 76 25.30 -25.81 10.66
C GLU A 76 25.07 -24.76 9.53
N GLY A 77 24.42 -23.65 9.88
CA GLY A 77 24.25 -22.49 9.00
C GLY A 77 22.99 -22.52 8.11
N TRP A 78 23.15 -22.12 6.85
CA TRP A 78 22.06 -21.90 5.90
C TRP A 78 21.11 -23.09 5.63
N PRO A 79 21.56 -24.37 5.59
CA PRO A 79 20.66 -25.50 5.42
C PRO A 79 19.64 -25.64 6.56
N TYR A 80 20.03 -25.32 7.79
CA TYR A 80 19.11 -25.34 8.93
C TYR A 80 18.08 -24.20 8.85
N VAL A 81 18.52 -22.99 8.46
CA VAL A 81 17.61 -21.86 8.21
C VAL A 81 16.57 -22.23 7.15
N LEU A 82 17.00 -22.90 6.07
CA LEU A 82 16.10 -23.38 5.03
C LEU A 82 15.02 -24.30 5.62
N ILE A 83 15.41 -25.33 6.39
CA ILE A 83 14.48 -26.28 7.03
C ILE A 83 13.48 -25.55 7.94
N CYS A 84 13.93 -24.56 8.72
CA CYS A 84 13.06 -23.77 9.58
C CYS A 84 12.01 -22.99 8.78
N LEU A 85 12.43 -22.39 7.66
CA LEU A 85 11.50 -21.71 6.74
C LEU A 85 10.50 -22.68 6.10
N GLU A 86 10.93 -23.90 5.74
CA GLU A 86 10.02 -24.93 5.23
C GLU A 86 8.93 -25.30 6.24
N VAL A 87 9.30 -25.40 7.52
CA VAL A 87 8.32 -25.65 8.60
C VAL A 87 7.36 -24.47 8.72
N CYS A 88 7.84 -23.23 8.66
CA CYS A 88 7.00 -22.04 8.72
C CYS A 88 5.99 -22.00 7.56
N VAL A 89 6.43 -22.24 6.32
CA VAL A 89 5.55 -22.33 5.13
C VAL A 89 4.52 -23.45 5.29
N HIS A 90 4.95 -24.61 5.79
CA HIS A 90 4.04 -25.74 5.99
C HIS A 90 2.95 -25.43 7.03
N VAL A 91 3.31 -24.79 8.14
CA VAL A 91 2.36 -24.31 9.15
C VAL A 91 1.36 -23.33 8.54
N LEU A 92 1.83 -22.35 7.76
CA LEU A 92 0.97 -21.36 7.09
C LEU A 92 0.04 -22.00 6.06
N SER A 93 0.52 -22.97 5.30
CA SER A 93 -0.28 -23.69 4.30
C SER A 93 -1.37 -24.54 4.95
N HIS A 94 -1.04 -25.25 6.03
CA HIS A 94 -2.01 -26.05 6.77
C HIS A 94 -3.04 -25.17 7.47
N TRP A 95 -2.62 -24.04 8.03
CA TRP A 95 -3.53 -23.04 8.59
C TRP A 95 -4.52 -22.54 7.53
N SER A 96 -4.05 -22.19 6.33
CA SER A 96 -4.91 -21.77 5.21
C SER A 96 -5.94 -22.85 4.85
N ALA A 97 -5.52 -24.11 4.75
CA ALA A 97 -6.41 -25.23 4.44
C ALA A 97 -7.46 -25.51 5.54
N THR A 98 -7.11 -25.28 6.81
CA THR A 98 -7.99 -25.54 7.96
C THR A 98 -8.84 -24.34 8.36
N LYS A 99 -8.47 -23.12 8.00
CA LYS A 99 -9.23 -21.89 8.27
C LYS A 99 -10.69 -22.00 7.79
N MET A 100 -10.90 -22.55 6.60
CA MET A 100 -12.25 -22.69 6.01
C MET A 100 -13.15 -23.69 6.76
N SER A 101 -12.57 -24.75 7.33
CA SER A 101 -13.34 -25.71 8.13
C SER A 101 -13.56 -25.21 9.56
N LEU A 102 -12.64 -24.41 10.09
CA LEU A 102 -12.67 -23.85 11.45
C LEU A 102 -13.53 -22.59 11.58
N GLN A 103 -13.66 -21.77 10.53
CA GLN A 103 -14.60 -20.64 10.48
C GLN A 103 -16.06 -21.09 10.65
N LYS A 104 -16.40 -22.32 10.28
CA LYS A 104 -17.75 -22.90 10.49
C LYS A 104 -18.01 -23.33 11.94
N ALA A 105 -16.98 -23.43 12.77
CA ALA A 105 -17.06 -23.99 14.10
C ALA A 105 -16.92 -22.94 15.23
N ASP A 106 -16.78 -21.65 14.92
CA ASP A 106 -16.51 -20.54 15.86
C ASP A 106 -15.34 -20.79 16.85
N ALA A 107 -14.48 -21.79 16.56
CA ALA A 107 -13.61 -22.39 17.57
C ALA A 107 -12.18 -21.83 17.60
N LEU A 108 -11.75 -21.02 16.62
CA LEU A 108 -10.37 -20.49 16.55
C LEU A 108 -10.32 -19.09 15.92
N ASN A 109 -9.49 -18.22 16.50
CA ASN A 109 -9.23 -16.89 15.97
C ASN A 109 -8.51 -17.00 14.61
N ALA A 110 -9.17 -16.67 13.50
CA ALA A 110 -8.74 -16.92 12.13
C ALA A 110 -7.39 -16.29 11.72
N ARG A 111 -6.83 -15.42 12.59
CA ARG A 111 -5.54 -14.74 12.43
C ARG A 111 -4.42 -15.34 13.30
N GLY A 112 -4.70 -16.36 14.10
CA GLY A 112 -3.81 -16.86 15.16
C GLY A 112 -2.42 -17.25 14.68
N ALA A 113 -2.32 -18.07 13.62
CA ALA A 113 -1.02 -18.61 13.19
C ALA A 113 -0.07 -17.61 12.52
N PRO A 114 -0.51 -16.82 11.53
CA PRO A 114 0.35 -15.76 10.98
C PRO A 114 0.79 -14.77 12.05
N LEU A 115 -0.12 -14.39 12.96
CA LEU A 115 0.17 -13.40 14.00
C LEU A 115 1.18 -13.94 15.03
N LEU A 116 1.05 -15.19 15.45
CA LEU A 116 1.99 -15.81 16.40
C LEU A 116 3.38 -16.01 15.79
N LEU A 117 3.47 -16.35 14.51
CA LEU A 117 4.76 -16.39 13.79
C LEU A 117 5.41 -15.01 13.73
N ALA A 118 4.64 -13.96 13.39
CA ALA A 118 5.14 -12.60 13.37
C ALA A 118 5.58 -12.11 14.78
N GLN A 119 4.77 -12.35 15.81
CA GLN A 119 5.09 -12.03 17.20
C GLN A 119 6.33 -12.76 17.72
N GLY A 120 6.60 -13.97 17.19
CA GLY A 120 7.80 -14.72 17.51
C GLY A 120 9.09 -14.12 16.94
N GLY A 121 9.01 -13.10 16.07
CA GLY A 121 10.16 -12.46 15.42
C GLY A 121 10.47 -12.99 14.01
N LEU A 122 9.56 -13.76 13.39
CA LEU A 122 9.80 -14.31 12.04
C LEU A 122 9.98 -13.20 11.00
N VAL A 123 9.23 -12.10 11.14
CA VAL A 123 9.33 -10.97 10.21
C VAL A 123 10.75 -10.39 10.20
N ASP A 124 11.36 -10.26 11.38
CA ASP A 124 12.70 -9.70 11.54
C ASP A 124 13.73 -10.61 10.87
N VAL A 125 13.63 -11.93 11.12
CA VAL A 125 14.45 -12.96 10.45
C VAL A 125 14.30 -12.89 8.93
N LEU A 126 13.08 -12.72 8.43
CA LEU A 126 12.82 -12.61 6.99
C LEU A 126 13.42 -11.33 6.41
N ALA A 127 13.29 -10.18 7.08
CA ALA A 127 13.89 -8.93 6.66
C ALA A 127 15.42 -9.04 6.57
N GLU A 128 16.06 -9.61 7.60
CA GLU A 128 17.51 -9.83 7.67
C GLU A 128 18.01 -10.78 6.58
N ILE A 129 17.22 -11.79 6.18
CA ILE A 129 17.59 -12.70 5.08
C ILE A 129 17.43 -12.03 3.72
N LEU A 130 16.37 -11.24 3.51
CA LEU A 130 16.05 -10.67 2.20
C LEU A 130 16.94 -9.48 1.85
N ASP A 131 17.14 -8.56 2.80
CA ASP A 131 18.06 -7.44 2.64
C ASP A 131 18.71 -7.10 4.00
N PRO A 132 19.81 -7.79 4.34
CA PRO A 132 20.43 -7.65 5.65
C PRO A 132 20.78 -6.20 5.97
N LYS A 133 21.37 -5.49 5.00
CA LYS A 133 21.83 -4.12 5.17
C LYS A 133 20.65 -3.16 5.41
N ALA A 134 19.58 -3.29 4.62
CA ALA A 134 18.38 -2.50 4.81
C ALA A 134 17.65 -2.83 6.13
N ALA A 135 17.77 -4.07 6.61
CA ALA A 135 17.28 -4.49 7.91
C ALA A 135 18.19 -4.08 9.09
N GLY A 136 19.33 -3.45 8.82
CA GLY A 136 20.26 -2.96 9.85
C GLY A 136 21.28 -3.98 10.33
N VAL A 137 21.48 -5.09 9.61
CA VAL A 137 22.40 -6.19 9.94
C VAL A 137 23.47 -6.37 8.85
N GLU A 138 24.72 -6.55 9.26
CA GLU A 138 25.82 -6.86 8.34
C GLU A 138 26.20 -8.35 8.42
N LEU A 139 25.56 -9.18 7.59
CA LEU A 139 25.94 -10.58 7.47
C LEU A 139 27.28 -10.73 6.74
N ARG A 140 28.23 -11.46 7.35
CA ARG A 140 29.53 -11.75 6.73
C ARG A 140 29.43 -12.77 5.60
N GLU A 141 28.46 -13.67 5.68
CA GLU A 141 28.14 -14.65 4.64
C GLU A 141 26.80 -14.32 4.00
N LYS A 142 26.76 -14.28 2.66
CA LYS A 142 25.51 -14.02 1.94
C LYS A 142 24.58 -15.23 2.01
N PRO A 143 23.26 -15.02 2.25
CA PRO A 143 22.28 -16.09 2.17
C PRO A 143 22.30 -16.76 0.79
N PRO A 144 22.31 -18.11 0.71
CA PRO A 144 22.18 -18.82 -0.54
C PRO A 144 20.84 -18.51 -1.23
N PRO A 145 20.77 -18.54 -2.58
CA PRO A 145 19.55 -18.19 -3.31
C PRO A 145 18.30 -19.00 -2.90
N GLN A 146 18.48 -20.27 -2.53
CA GLN A 146 17.39 -21.14 -2.07
C GLN A 146 16.79 -20.67 -0.74
N VAL A 147 17.62 -20.14 0.17
CA VAL A 147 17.16 -19.56 1.44
C VAL A 147 16.39 -18.27 1.20
N VAL A 148 16.92 -17.39 0.35
CA VAL A 148 16.25 -16.13 -0.05
C VAL A 148 14.90 -16.42 -0.70
N GLN A 149 14.85 -17.39 -1.61
CA GLN A 149 13.60 -17.81 -2.25
C GLN A 149 12.59 -18.30 -1.20
N ARG A 150 13.02 -19.16 -0.26
CA ARG A 150 12.11 -19.68 0.76
C ARG A 150 11.65 -18.62 1.74
N ALA A 151 12.51 -17.65 2.08
CA ALA A 151 12.12 -16.49 2.88
C ALA A 151 11.07 -15.64 2.14
N THR A 152 11.24 -15.45 0.83
CA THR A 152 10.28 -14.75 -0.03
C THR A 152 8.91 -15.46 -0.01
N GLU A 153 8.91 -16.78 -0.22
CA GLU A 153 7.68 -17.61 -0.17
C GLU A 153 7.00 -17.55 1.20
N THR A 154 7.79 -17.59 2.28
CA THR A 154 7.27 -17.50 3.65
C THR A 154 6.63 -16.14 3.93
N LEU A 155 7.28 -15.05 3.50
CA LEU A 155 6.78 -13.70 3.66
C LEU A 155 5.52 -13.45 2.83
N GLN A 156 5.51 -13.92 1.59
CA GLN A 156 4.32 -13.86 0.73
C GLN A 156 3.14 -14.58 1.39
N ALA A 157 3.36 -15.80 1.90
CA ALA A 157 2.32 -16.55 2.60
C ALA A 157 1.81 -15.85 3.88
N LEU A 158 2.66 -15.10 4.59
CA LEU A 158 2.23 -14.28 5.73
C LEU A 158 1.32 -13.12 5.28
N PHE A 159 1.69 -12.42 4.20
CA PHE A 159 0.95 -11.26 3.70
C PHE A 159 -0.41 -11.64 3.14
N GLU A 160 -0.47 -12.68 2.32
CA GLU A 160 -1.73 -13.20 1.75
C GLU A 160 -2.74 -13.63 2.83
N GLN A 161 -2.25 -14.01 4.01
CA GLN A 161 -3.10 -14.49 5.10
C GLN A 161 -3.50 -13.40 6.10
N ASN A 162 -2.75 -12.29 6.17
CA ASN A 162 -2.98 -11.26 7.15
C ASN A 162 -2.44 -9.88 6.71
N GLY A 163 -3.36 -9.02 6.25
CA GLY A 163 -3.06 -7.63 5.89
C GLY A 163 -2.45 -6.79 7.01
N HIS A 164 -2.69 -7.09 8.29
CA HIS A 164 -2.04 -6.36 9.39
C HIS A 164 -0.54 -6.63 9.45
N ILE A 165 -0.10 -7.85 9.13
CA ILE A 165 1.32 -8.19 9.08
C ILE A 165 1.95 -7.48 7.88
N CYS A 166 1.26 -7.44 6.74
CA CYS A 166 1.68 -6.68 5.56
C CYS A 166 1.91 -5.19 5.90
N LEU A 167 0.94 -4.54 6.53
CA LEU A 167 1.07 -3.13 6.95
C LEU A 167 2.19 -2.92 7.97
N PHE A 168 2.26 -3.77 9.00
CA PHE A 168 3.32 -3.72 10.00
C PHE A 168 4.70 -3.79 9.33
N CYS A 169 4.88 -4.76 8.42
CA CYS A 169 6.11 -4.93 7.68
C CYS A 169 6.49 -3.69 6.86
N MET A 170 5.54 -3.11 6.11
CA MET A 170 5.81 -1.87 5.36
C MET A 170 6.16 -0.68 6.26
N GLN A 171 5.54 -0.59 7.44
CA GLN A 171 5.79 0.50 8.39
C GLN A 171 7.14 0.37 9.10
N HIS A 172 7.59 -0.85 9.40
CA HIS A 172 8.80 -1.08 10.18
C HIS A 172 10.05 -1.36 9.32
N TYR A 173 9.87 -1.89 8.11
CA TYR A 173 10.94 -2.25 7.18
C TYR A 173 10.88 -1.42 5.90
N THR A 174 10.80 -0.10 6.06
CA THR A 174 10.65 0.90 4.98
C THR A 174 11.83 0.93 4.00
N GLU A 175 12.95 0.31 4.36
CA GLU A 175 14.16 0.21 3.53
C GLU A 175 14.22 -1.11 2.70
N VAL A 176 13.48 -2.14 3.11
CA VAL A 176 13.60 -3.50 2.54
C VAL A 176 12.74 -3.61 1.28
N ARG A 177 13.34 -3.31 0.13
CA ARG A 177 12.66 -3.25 -1.19
C ARG A 177 11.85 -4.49 -1.53
N GLN A 178 12.38 -5.68 -1.25
CA GLN A 178 11.70 -6.94 -1.56
C GLN A 178 10.44 -7.14 -0.73
N MET A 179 10.44 -6.68 0.54
CA MET A 179 9.28 -6.72 1.42
C MET A 179 8.19 -5.77 0.93
N ILE A 180 8.56 -4.56 0.53
CA ILE A 180 7.62 -3.59 -0.09
C ILE A 180 7.06 -4.15 -1.40
N GLY A 181 7.92 -4.75 -2.23
CA GLY A 181 7.52 -5.37 -3.50
C GLY A 181 6.47 -6.48 -3.31
N LEU A 182 6.65 -7.35 -2.31
CA LEU A 182 5.67 -8.39 -1.97
C LEU A 182 4.39 -7.82 -1.34
N ALA A 183 4.52 -6.77 -0.52
CA ALA A 183 3.37 -6.08 0.05
C ALA A 183 2.48 -5.47 -1.04
N CYS A 184 3.09 -4.87 -2.08
CA CYS A 184 2.36 -4.37 -3.24
C CYS A 184 1.59 -5.48 -3.97
N GLU A 185 2.20 -6.66 -4.14
CA GLU A 185 1.54 -7.81 -4.76
C GLU A 185 0.35 -8.29 -3.93
N SER A 186 0.52 -8.40 -2.60
CA SER A 186 -0.55 -8.79 -1.69
C SER A 186 -1.71 -7.79 -1.66
N LEU A 187 -1.43 -6.49 -1.59
CA LEU A 187 -2.46 -5.43 -1.57
C LEU A 187 -3.19 -5.29 -2.92
N SER A 188 -2.54 -5.68 -4.02
CA SER A 188 -3.19 -5.76 -5.32
C SER A 188 -4.20 -6.91 -5.43
N LEU A 189 -4.06 -7.93 -4.58
CA LEU A 189 -4.98 -9.08 -4.52
C LEU A 189 -6.11 -8.87 -3.50
N ASP A 190 -5.77 -8.31 -2.33
CA ASP A 190 -6.71 -7.97 -1.26
C ASP A 190 -6.46 -6.52 -0.80
N PRO A 191 -7.20 -5.54 -1.33
CA PRO A 191 -7.02 -4.13 -1.00
C PRO A 191 -7.66 -3.74 0.34
N LEU A 192 -8.00 -4.69 1.22
CA LEU A 192 -8.48 -4.43 2.58
C LEU A 192 -9.80 -3.64 2.62
N THR A 193 -10.72 -3.96 1.70
CA THR A 193 -11.99 -3.22 1.53
C THR A 193 -12.85 -3.13 2.78
N GLU A 194 -12.74 -4.12 3.68
CA GLU A 194 -13.47 -4.17 4.95
C GLU A 194 -12.85 -3.29 6.05
N PHE A 195 -11.64 -2.74 5.84
CA PHE A 195 -10.86 -2.03 6.86
C PHE A 195 -10.39 -0.65 6.37
N PRO A 196 -11.27 0.38 6.33
CA PRO A 196 -10.92 1.69 5.76
C PRO A 196 -9.69 2.37 6.36
N GLU A 197 -9.49 2.26 7.68
CA GLU A 197 -8.31 2.81 8.36
C GLU A 197 -7.00 2.14 7.89
N MET A 198 -7.06 0.83 7.63
CA MET A 198 -5.91 0.09 7.10
C MET A 198 -5.63 0.46 5.65
N GLN A 199 -6.65 0.76 4.84
CA GLN A 199 -6.45 1.26 3.48
C GLN A 199 -5.73 2.61 3.48
N GLN A 200 -6.13 3.53 4.38
CA GLN A 200 -5.45 4.82 4.54
C GLN A 200 -3.99 4.64 4.93
N GLN A 201 -3.71 3.76 5.91
CA GLN A 201 -2.34 3.41 6.29
C GLN A 201 -1.55 2.82 5.12
N ALA A 202 -2.15 1.89 4.35
CA ALA A 202 -1.52 1.31 3.16
C ALA A 202 -1.12 2.40 2.16
N VAL A 203 -2.03 3.31 1.83
CA VAL A 203 -1.77 4.42 0.91
C VAL A 203 -0.64 5.30 1.45
N THR A 204 -0.68 5.71 2.72
CA THR A 204 0.41 6.52 3.31
C THR A 204 1.78 5.85 3.19
N GLN A 205 1.87 4.56 3.50
CA GLN A 205 3.14 3.83 3.43
C GLN A 205 3.62 3.64 1.98
N LEU A 206 2.70 3.33 1.05
CA LEU A 206 3.03 3.16 -0.36
C LEU A 206 3.43 4.47 -1.02
N VAL A 207 2.79 5.60 -0.68
CA VAL A 207 3.21 6.92 -1.17
C VAL A 207 4.61 7.26 -0.67
N GLY A 208 4.89 7.09 0.63
CA GLY A 208 6.24 7.30 1.17
C GLY A 208 7.29 6.39 0.50
N SER A 209 6.92 5.15 0.21
CA SER A 209 7.79 4.20 -0.52
C SER A 209 7.98 4.60 -1.98
N PHE A 210 6.95 5.13 -2.64
CA PHE A 210 7.01 5.58 -4.03
C PHE A 210 8.01 6.72 -4.17
N GLU A 211 7.86 7.76 -3.36
CA GLU A 211 8.76 8.93 -3.40
C GLU A 211 10.22 8.54 -3.15
N LYS A 212 10.43 7.50 -2.35
CA LYS A 212 11.75 7.03 -1.99
C LYS A 212 12.42 6.15 -3.04
N PHE A 213 11.66 5.27 -3.70
CA PHE A 213 12.23 4.22 -4.56
C PHE A 213 11.96 4.40 -6.06
N ALA A 214 10.95 5.19 -6.47
CA ALA A 214 10.51 5.23 -7.86
C ALA A 214 11.61 5.70 -8.83
N VAL A 215 12.48 6.62 -8.39
CA VAL A 215 13.58 7.16 -9.21
C VAL A 215 14.72 6.15 -9.37
N GLU A 216 15.05 5.41 -8.31
CA GLU A 216 16.18 4.46 -8.32
C GLU A 216 15.79 3.08 -8.87
N ASP A 217 14.53 2.69 -8.71
CA ASP A 217 13.98 1.39 -9.10
C ASP A 217 12.60 1.56 -9.74
N GLU A 218 12.61 1.88 -11.04
CA GLU A 218 11.39 2.04 -11.84
C GLU A 218 10.48 0.81 -11.84
N ARG A 219 11.02 -0.39 -11.59
CA ARG A 219 10.20 -1.62 -11.54
C ARG A 219 9.42 -1.65 -10.23
N LEU A 220 10.07 -1.33 -9.12
CA LEU A 220 9.40 -1.21 -7.83
C LEU A 220 8.41 -0.04 -7.84
N GLY A 221 8.79 1.13 -8.39
CA GLY A 221 7.89 2.28 -8.55
C GLY A 221 6.60 1.91 -9.29
N ARG A 222 6.70 1.16 -10.40
CA ARG A 222 5.53 0.65 -11.13
C ARG A 222 4.67 -0.33 -10.33
N ARG A 223 5.27 -1.18 -9.49
CA ARG A 223 4.53 -2.09 -8.60
C ARG A 223 3.77 -1.33 -7.53
N ILE A 224 4.41 -0.30 -6.96
CA ILE A 224 3.79 0.56 -5.95
C ILE A 224 2.60 1.31 -6.55
N LEU A 225 2.77 1.95 -7.73
CA LEU A 225 1.67 2.62 -8.42
C LEU A 225 0.52 1.66 -8.71
N ARG A 226 0.82 0.44 -9.19
CA ARG A 226 -0.22 -0.56 -9.43
C ARG A 226 -1.00 -0.93 -8.17
N ALA A 227 -0.33 -1.09 -7.02
CA ALA A 227 -1.00 -1.36 -5.76
C ALA A 227 -1.87 -0.18 -5.30
N LEU A 228 -1.35 1.06 -5.44
CA LEU A 228 -2.09 2.28 -5.17
C LEU A 228 -3.33 2.41 -6.06
N THR A 229 -3.20 2.12 -7.35
CA THR A 229 -4.33 2.07 -8.30
C THR A 229 -5.44 1.15 -7.78
N VAL A 230 -5.10 -0.09 -7.41
CA VAL A 230 -6.09 -1.06 -6.90
C VAL A 230 -6.73 -0.59 -5.60
N LEU A 231 -5.95 0.00 -4.69
CA LEU A 231 -6.47 0.58 -3.44
C LEU A 231 -7.46 1.72 -3.73
N PHE A 232 -7.11 2.67 -4.61
CA PHE A 232 -7.99 3.77 -4.97
C PHE A 232 -9.26 3.31 -5.69
N GLU A 233 -9.15 2.35 -6.61
CA GLU A 233 -10.30 1.75 -7.30
C GLU A 233 -11.23 0.98 -6.34
N SER A 234 -10.73 0.54 -5.19
CA SER A 234 -11.52 -0.20 -4.21
C SER A 234 -12.45 0.67 -3.34
N SER A 235 -12.21 1.98 -3.25
CA SER A 235 -12.95 2.86 -2.33
C SER A 235 -12.87 4.34 -2.72
N TYR A 236 -14.01 4.94 -3.10
CA TYR A 236 -14.09 6.39 -3.36
C TYR A 236 -13.82 7.24 -2.12
N ARG A 237 -14.19 6.73 -0.93
CA ARG A 237 -13.86 7.37 0.35
C ARG A 237 -12.36 7.51 0.54
N LEU A 238 -11.59 6.52 0.10
CA LEU A 238 -10.13 6.56 0.15
C LEU A 238 -9.58 7.63 -0.80
N VAL A 239 -10.12 7.73 -2.02
CA VAL A 239 -9.71 8.78 -2.97
C VAL A 239 -10.03 10.17 -2.44
N SER A 240 -11.24 10.39 -1.91
CA SER A 240 -11.66 11.66 -1.31
C SER A 240 -10.76 12.04 -0.13
N TRP A 241 -10.50 11.09 0.76
CA TRP A 241 -9.57 11.27 1.88
C TRP A 241 -8.17 11.65 1.37
N PHE A 242 -7.65 10.95 0.36
CA PHE A 242 -6.32 11.20 -0.19
C PHE A 242 -6.21 12.60 -0.78
N LEU A 243 -7.12 13.00 -1.68
CA LEU A 243 -7.11 14.33 -2.30
C LEU A 243 -7.30 15.47 -1.29
N THR A 244 -7.98 15.21 -0.18
CA THR A 244 -8.18 16.19 0.90
C THR A 244 -6.91 16.38 1.74
N HIS A 245 -6.21 15.30 2.08
CA HIS A 245 -5.06 15.33 2.98
C HIS A 245 -3.71 15.50 2.26
N HIS A 246 -3.65 15.16 0.97
CA HIS A 246 -2.46 15.24 0.13
C HIS A 246 -2.70 16.21 -1.03
N GLY A 247 -3.01 17.47 -0.74
CA GLY A 247 -3.17 18.49 -1.78
C GLY A 247 -1.87 18.76 -2.56
N LEU A 248 -1.98 19.15 -3.84
CA LEU A 248 -0.81 19.46 -4.68
C LEU A 248 0.09 20.56 -4.10
N SER A 249 -0.50 21.47 -3.31
CA SER A 249 0.25 22.53 -2.63
C SER A 249 1.21 22.03 -1.55
N ALA A 250 1.01 20.82 -1.05
CA ALA A 250 1.86 20.18 -0.05
C ALA A 250 2.99 19.35 -0.67
N LEU A 251 3.06 19.26 -2.00
CA LEU A 251 4.12 18.52 -2.69
C LEU A 251 5.44 19.29 -2.67
N ASP A 252 6.48 18.61 -2.23
CA ASP A 252 7.85 19.13 -2.35
C ASP A 252 8.29 19.17 -3.83
N PRO A 253 9.27 20.01 -4.20
CA PRO A 253 9.74 20.15 -5.59
C PRO A 253 10.24 18.86 -6.25
N GLY A 254 10.67 17.88 -5.44
CA GLY A 254 11.18 16.59 -5.93
C GLY A 254 10.17 15.45 -5.93
N GLN A 255 8.94 15.67 -5.44
CA GLN A 255 7.94 14.60 -5.36
C GLN A 255 7.25 14.37 -6.71
N SER A 256 6.72 13.17 -6.96
CA SER A 256 5.99 12.92 -8.21
C SER A 256 4.49 13.19 -8.06
N THR A 257 3.84 13.62 -9.15
CA THR A 257 2.38 13.74 -9.24
C THR A 257 1.68 12.44 -9.65
N ASP A 258 2.42 11.36 -9.93
CA ASP A 258 1.88 10.10 -10.46
C ASP A 258 0.82 9.48 -9.56
N VAL A 259 1.00 9.59 -8.24
CA VAL A 259 0.02 9.11 -7.25
C VAL A 259 -1.28 9.89 -7.37
N HIS A 260 -1.23 11.22 -7.49
CA HIS A 260 -2.41 12.06 -7.70
C HIS A 260 -3.12 11.72 -9.00
N VAL A 261 -2.36 11.47 -10.06
CA VAL A 261 -2.89 11.06 -11.36
C VAL A 261 -3.64 9.73 -11.23
N GLU A 262 -3.09 8.72 -10.54
CA GLU A 262 -3.77 7.44 -10.34
C GLU A 262 -4.99 7.54 -9.41
N ALA A 263 -4.92 8.35 -8.35
CA ALA A 263 -6.06 8.63 -7.48
C ALA A 263 -7.23 9.24 -8.26
N VAL A 264 -6.95 10.22 -9.11
CA VAL A 264 -7.96 10.85 -9.97
C VAL A 264 -8.47 9.86 -11.02
N ARG A 265 -7.59 9.09 -11.68
CA ARG A 265 -7.98 8.12 -12.72
C ARG A 265 -8.87 6.99 -12.19
N ALA A 266 -8.69 6.57 -10.94
CA ALA A 266 -9.53 5.54 -10.32
C ALA A 266 -11.04 5.84 -10.44
N VAL A 267 -11.38 7.12 -10.46
CA VAL A 267 -12.76 7.64 -10.57
C VAL A 267 -13.38 7.28 -11.91
N ALA A 268 -12.64 7.50 -13.00
CA ALA A 268 -13.08 7.19 -14.34
C ALA A 268 -13.09 5.66 -14.63
N ARG A 269 -12.32 4.89 -13.86
CA ARG A 269 -12.20 3.43 -14.03
C ARG A 269 -13.27 2.66 -13.27
N ALA A 270 -13.93 3.29 -12.31
CA ALA A 270 -14.94 2.62 -11.52
C ALA A 270 -16.24 2.41 -12.34
N PRO A 271 -16.69 1.15 -12.51
CA PRO A 271 -17.71 0.79 -13.49
C PRO A 271 -19.15 1.10 -13.06
N TYR A 272 -19.41 1.31 -11.76
CA TYR A 272 -20.73 1.63 -11.23
C TYR A 272 -20.65 2.45 -9.95
N TRP A 273 -21.67 3.28 -9.72
CA TRP A 273 -21.89 3.97 -8.45
C TRP A 273 -23.02 3.29 -7.70
N SER A 274 -22.81 3.02 -6.41
CA SER A 274 -23.90 2.59 -5.55
C SER A 274 -24.74 3.80 -5.13
N ALA A 275 -26.02 3.58 -4.81
CA ALA A 275 -26.85 4.64 -4.22
C ALA A 275 -26.30 5.14 -2.88
N GLU A 276 -25.43 4.36 -2.22
CA GLU A 276 -24.78 4.71 -0.96
C GLU A 276 -23.62 5.69 -1.16
N ASP A 277 -23.00 5.71 -2.34
CA ASP A 277 -21.90 6.61 -2.70
C ASP A 277 -22.38 7.94 -3.32
N ALA A 278 -23.62 7.98 -3.80
CA ALA A 278 -24.22 9.17 -4.42
C ALA A 278 -24.11 10.46 -3.56
N PRO A 279 -24.28 10.42 -2.22
CA PRO A 279 -24.12 11.62 -1.38
C PRO A 279 -22.71 12.22 -1.40
N MET A 280 -21.69 11.44 -1.80
CA MET A 280 -20.29 11.89 -1.84
C MET A 280 -19.90 12.56 -3.15
N LEU A 281 -20.73 12.43 -4.20
CA LEU A 281 -20.45 12.97 -5.53
C LEU A 281 -20.14 14.49 -5.52
N PRO A 282 -20.90 15.36 -4.81
CA PRO A 282 -20.61 16.79 -4.75
C PRO A 282 -19.20 17.10 -4.22
N ASP A 283 -18.85 16.58 -3.04
CA ASP A 283 -17.53 16.77 -2.42
C ASP A 283 -16.41 16.32 -3.37
N PHE A 284 -16.65 15.19 -4.03
CA PHE A 284 -15.68 14.59 -4.92
C PHE A 284 -15.44 15.43 -6.19
N VAL A 285 -16.51 15.97 -6.77
CA VAL A 285 -16.44 16.90 -7.91
C VAL A 285 -15.73 18.19 -7.53
N ALA A 286 -16.00 18.71 -6.33
CA ALA A 286 -15.31 19.89 -5.80
C ALA A 286 -13.80 19.63 -5.64
N LEU A 287 -13.41 18.45 -5.16
CA LEU A 287 -12.00 18.04 -5.06
C LEU A 287 -11.32 17.91 -6.43
N LEU A 288 -12.01 17.36 -7.44
CA LEU A 288 -11.50 17.28 -8.81
C LEU A 288 -11.33 18.67 -9.44
N ALA A 289 -12.32 19.55 -9.27
CA ALA A 289 -12.26 20.93 -9.77
C ALA A 289 -11.12 21.70 -9.10
N ARG A 290 -10.94 21.53 -7.79
CA ARG A 290 -9.82 22.10 -7.05
C ARG A 290 -8.50 21.58 -7.58
N THR A 291 -8.33 20.27 -7.70
CA THR A 291 -7.10 19.62 -8.20
C THR A 291 -6.76 20.08 -9.61
N LEU A 292 -7.76 20.22 -10.48
CA LEU A 292 -7.64 20.76 -11.84
C LEU A 292 -7.06 22.18 -11.82
N LEU A 293 -7.66 23.09 -11.06
CA LEU A 293 -7.20 24.48 -10.99
C LEU A 293 -5.84 24.59 -10.30
N ASP A 294 -5.63 23.77 -9.26
CA ASP A 294 -4.40 23.67 -8.52
C ASP A 294 -3.21 23.22 -9.38
N SER A 295 -3.47 22.41 -10.42
CA SER A 295 -2.46 21.90 -11.35
C SER A 295 -1.98 22.92 -12.39
N ILE A 296 -2.79 23.95 -12.69
CA ILE A 296 -2.46 25.01 -13.66
C ILE A 296 -2.08 26.34 -12.98
N GLU A 297 -2.02 26.36 -11.65
CA GLU A 297 -1.63 27.54 -10.91
C GLU A 297 -0.15 27.88 -11.19
N GLY A 298 0.12 29.15 -11.52
CA GLY A 298 1.44 29.59 -11.96
C GLY A 298 1.75 29.36 -13.45
N LEU A 299 0.89 28.62 -14.18
CA LEU A 299 1.02 28.41 -15.62
C LEU A 299 0.13 29.43 -16.40
N GLY A 300 0.75 30.15 -17.36
CA GLY A 300 0.08 31.12 -18.26
C GLY A 300 0.63 32.56 -18.22
N GLU A 301 0.27 33.38 -19.22
CA GLU A 301 0.81 34.74 -19.45
C GLU A 301 0.45 35.78 -18.36
N GLY A 302 -0.46 35.45 -17.43
CA GLY A 302 -0.92 36.32 -16.34
C GLY A 302 -0.35 36.01 -14.95
N GLY A 303 0.65 35.11 -14.83
CA GLY A 303 1.17 34.55 -13.57
C GLY A 303 1.92 35.52 -12.63
N GLY A 304 1.76 36.83 -12.79
CA GLY A 304 2.52 37.85 -12.05
C GLY A 304 1.96 38.27 -10.68
N ALA A 305 0.80 37.81 -10.23
CA ALA A 305 0.13 38.44 -9.07
C ALA A 305 -0.32 37.53 -7.92
N LEU A 306 -0.32 36.20 -8.07
CA LEU A 306 -0.76 35.28 -7.02
C LEU A 306 0.11 34.01 -6.97
N ALA A 307 1.43 34.15 -7.15
CA ALA A 307 2.33 33.11 -6.67
C ALA A 307 2.26 33.11 -5.13
N VAL A 308 1.40 32.26 -4.56
CA VAL A 308 1.39 32.01 -3.12
C VAL A 308 2.79 31.55 -2.75
N ALA A 309 3.53 32.38 -2.02
CA ALA A 309 4.91 32.11 -1.65
C ALA A 309 5.01 30.75 -0.96
N GLY A 310 5.77 29.83 -1.57
CA GLY A 310 6.00 28.47 -1.04
C GLY A 310 5.26 27.34 -1.75
N ARG A 311 4.42 27.61 -2.75
CA ARG A 311 3.74 26.56 -3.53
C ARG A 311 4.58 26.10 -4.73
N ARG A 312 4.70 24.79 -4.94
CA ARG A 312 5.34 24.20 -6.13
C ARG A 312 4.52 24.53 -7.39
N VAL A 313 5.19 25.02 -8.42
CA VAL A 313 4.65 25.11 -9.78
C VAL A 313 4.99 23.81 -10.50
N LEU A 314 3.97 23.11 -11.01
CA LEU A 314 4.16 21.89 -11.78
C LEU A 314 4.76 22.21 -13.16
N ASP A 315 5.54 21.28 -13.70
CA ASP A 315 5.94 21.40 -15.10
C ASP A 315 4.74 21.16 -16.04
N LEU A 316 4.89 21.52 -17.32
CA LEU A 316 3.79 21.40 -18.28
C LEU A 316 3.36 19.95 -18.51
N THR A 317 4.26 18.97 -18.41
CA THR A 317 3.95 17.56 -18.65
C THR A 317 3.19 16.95 -17.47
N GLU A 318 3.66 17.20 -16.24
CA GLU A 318 2.98 16.81 -15.00
C GLU A 318 1.57 17.43 -14.92
N ALA A 319 1.48 18.73 -15.19
CA ALA A 319 0.21 19.44 -15.18
C ALA A 319 -0.74 18.92 -16.26
N GLU A 320 -0.26 18.65 -17.48
CA GLU A 320 -1.10 18.13 -18.57
C GLU A 320 -1.71 16.76 -18.22
N GLU A 321 -0.92 15.83 -17.66
CA GLU A 321 -1.40 14.50 -17.27
C GLU A 321 -2.49 14.60 -16.19
N LEU A 322 -2.27 15.45 -15.18
CA LEU A 322 -3.21 15.63 -14.09
C LEU A 322 -4.50 16.32 -14.55
N VAL A 323 -4.39 17.34 -15.40
CA VAL A 323 -5.53 18.00 -16.05
C VAL A 323 -6.33 16.98 -16.88
N ALA A 324 -5.67 16.20 -17.73
CA ALA A 324 -6.33 15.20 -18.54
C ALA A 324 -7.09 14.19 -17.69
N ALA A 325 -6.50 13.74 -16.58
CA ALA A 325 -7.16 12.85 -15.62
C ALA A 325 -8.38 13.52 -14.95
N CYS A 326 -8.25 14.76 -14.49
CA CYS A 326 -9.34 15.49 -13.82
C CYS A 326 -10.53 15.72 -14.74
N VAL A 327 -10.30 16.21 -15.97
CA VAL A 327 -11.40 16.49 -16.91
C VAL A 327 -12.08 15.19 -17.35
N THR A 328 -11.32 14.12 -17.61
CA THR A 328 -11.89 12.80 -17.94
C THR A 328 -12.77 12.28 -16.81
N SER A 329 -12.31 12.40 -15.56
CA SER A 329 -13.04 11.95 -14.39
C SER A 329 -14.28 12.79 -14.14
N ALA A 330 -14.21 14.11 -14.29
CA ALA A 330 -15.36 15.00 -14.18
C ALA A 330 -16.43 14.69 -15.24
N LEU A 331 -16.02 14.43 -16.50
CA LEU A 331 -16.94 14.01 -17.56
C LEU A 331 -17.60 12.67 -17.26
N HIS A 332 -16.84 11.70 -16.73
CA HIS A 332 -17.40 10.42 -16.30
C HIS A 332 -18.47 10.61 -15.22
N LEU A 333 -18.19 11.43 -14.21
CA LEU A 333 -19.16 11.74 -13.14
C LEU A 333 -20.43 12.41 -13.67
N LEU A 334 -20.32 13.27 -14.69
CA LEU A 334 -21.48 13.88 -15.34
C LEU A 334 -22.35 12.85 -16.07
N LEU A 335 -21.74 11.82 -16.67
CA LEU A 335 -22.47 10.77 -17.41
C LEU A 335 -23.24 9.83 -16.48
N ILE A 336 -22.75 9.64 -15.25
CA ILE A 336 -23.27 8.66 -14.30
C ILE A 336 -24.01 9.30 -13.11
N ASP A 337 -24.25 10.61 -13.15
CA ASP A 337 -25.00 11.34 -12.12
C ASP A 337 -26.38 10.68 -11.91
N PRO A 338 -26.68 10.14 -10.71
CA PRO A 338 -27.97 9.52 -10.43
C PRO A 338 -29.11 10.54 -10.31
N ALA A 339 -28.79 11.83 -10.13
CA ALA A 339 -29.75 12.93 -9.99
C ALA A 339 -29.27 14.19 -10.76
N PRO A 340 -29.21 14.13 -12.10
CA PRO A 340 -28.81 15.28 -12.90
C PRO A 340 -29.77 16.46 -12.66
N PRO A 341 -29.29 17.72 -12.53
CA PRO A 341 -27.93 18.22 -12.78
C PRO A 341 -27.12 18.50 -11.50
N SER A 342 -27.14 17.60 -10.51
CA SER A 342 -26.49 17.86 -9.21
C SER A 342 -24.97 18.04 -9.33
N VAL A 343 -24.31 17.14 -10.05
CA VAL A 343 -22.85 17.13 -10.29
C VAL A 343 -22.42 18.36 -11.09
N LEU A 344 -23.20 18.73 -12.11
CA LEU A 344 -22.88 19.84 -13.00
C LEU A 344 -22.92 21.20 -12.26
N ARG A 345 -23.93 21.42 -11.42
CA ARG A 345 -24.03 22.64 -10.59
C ARG A 345 -22.86 22.78 -9.64
N VAL A 346 -22.45 21.68 -9.00
CA VAL A 346 -21.32 21.68 -8.05
C VAL A 346 -20.01 21.94 -8.78
N LEU A 347 -19.82 21.31 -9.95
CA LEU A 347 -18.67 21.57 -10.81
C LEU A 347 -18.60 23.05 -11.21
N ALA A 348 -19.69 23.63 -11.71
CA ALA A 348 -19.75 25.02 -12.11
C ALA A 348 -19.41 25.97 -10.95
N ARG A 349 -19.98 25.74 -9.76
CA ARG A 349 -19.67 26.53 -8.55
C ARG A 349 -18.21 26.40 -8.13
N SER A 350 -17.67 25.18 -8.14
CA SER A 350 -16.30 24.89 -7.71
C SER A 350 -15.25 25.50 -8.64
N LEU A 351 -15.52 25.47 -9.95
CA LEU A 351 -14.68 26.14 -10.95
C LEU A 351 -14.76 27.68 -10.86
N ALA A 352 -15.93 28.22 -10.51
CA ALA A 352 -16.14 29.66 -10.37
C ALA A 352 -15.54 30.25 -9.07
N ARG A 353 -15.41 29.46 -8.00
CA ARG A 353 -14.86 29.86 -6.71
C ARG A 353 -13.88 28.82 -6.14
N PRO A 354 -12.63 28.79 -6.62
CA PRO A 354 -11.61 27.91 -6.04
C PRO A 354 -11.39 28.22 -4.55
N GLY A 355 -11.68 27.25 -3.67
CA GLY A 355 -11.28 27.28 -2.26
C GLY A 355 -12.29 27.79 -1.22
N ALA A 356 -13.56 28.04 -1.57
CA ALA A 356 -14.59 28.37 -0.58
C ALA A 356 -15.16 27.09 0.09
N PRO A 357 -15.16 26.94 1.42
CA PRO A 357 -15.78 25.79 2.08
C PRO A 357 -17.29 25.81 1.88
N GLU A 358 -17.89 24.65 1.56
CA GLU A 358 -19.35 24.51 1.34
C GLU A 358 -20.20 24.69 2.63
N SER A 359 -19.58 24.86 3.79
CA SER A 359 -20.24 24.92 5.12
C SER A 359 -20.70 26.33 5.56
N GLY A 360 -21.01 27.22 4.62
CA GLY A 360 -21.69 28.48 4.92
C GLY A 360 -23.20 28.29 4.94
N PRO A 361 -23.96 28.88 5.88
CA PRO A 361 -25.42 28.78 5.86
C PRO A 361 -25.91 29.35 4.53
N GLU A 362 -26.79 28.62 3.84
CA GLU A 362 -27.52 29.17 2.69
C GLU A 362 -28.10 30.52 3.13
N PRO A 363 -27.83 31.61 2.39
CA PRO A 363 -28.50 32.87 2.65
C PRO A 363 -29.98 32.63 2.34
N SER A 364 -30.74 32.39 3.41
CA SER A 364 -32.19 32.45 3.40
C SER A 364 -32.57 33.89 3.09
N GLY A 365 -32.96 34.15 1.84
CA GLY A 365 -33.38 35.46 1.41
C GLY A 365 -33.43 35.58 -0.09
N ASP A 366 -34.64 35.52 -0.64
CA ASP A 366 -34.99 35.87 -2.01
C ASP A 366 -34.34 37.19 -2.44
N ALA A 367 -33.22 37.11 -3.19
CA ALA A 367 -32.79 38.06 -4.21
C ALA A 367 -31.41 37.67 -4.76
N SER A 368 -31.36 37.00 -5.92
CA SER A 368 -30.22 37.11 -6.84
C SER A 368 -30.57 36.65 -8.26
N PRO A 369 -30.42 37.50 -9.30
CA PRO A 369 -30.33 37.07 -10.69
C PRO A 369 -28.91 36.50 -10.96
N GLY A 370 -28.52 35.44 -10.22
CA GLY A 370 -27.11 35.06 -10.02
C GLY A 370 -26.62 33.78 -10.69
N GLY A 371 -27.46 33.06 -11.45
CA GLY A 371 -27.06 31.82 -12.14
C GLY A 371 -26.03 32.03 -13.26
N GLY A 372 -26.18 33.11 -14.04
CA GLY A 372 -25.33 33.38 -15.22
C GLY A 372 -23.88 33.74 -14.87
N ALA A 373 -23.65 34.55 -13.82
CA ALA A 373 -22.32 35.00 -13.45
C ALA A 373 -21.41 33.87 -12.93
N SER A 374 -21.98 32.84 -12.28
CA SER A 374 -21.21 31.67 -11.84
C SER A 374 -20.86 30.76 -13.02
N SER A 375 -21.75 30.62 -14.00
CA SER A 375 -21.49 29.83 -15.21
C SER A 375 -20.41 30.48 -16.08
N GLU A 376 -20.44 31.81 -16.26
CA GLU A 376 -19.41 32.55 -16.99
C GLU A 376 -18.01 32.38 -16.38
N LEU A 377 -17.89 32.43 -15.05
CA LEU A 377 -16.62 32.22 -14.35
C LEU A 377 -16.11 30.78 -14.50
N ALA A 378 -17.00 29.78 -14.44
CA ALA A 378 -16.65 28.38 -14.66
C ALA A 378 -16.16 28.14 -16.11
N VAL A 379 -16.85 28.72 -17.09
CA VAL A 379 -16.44 28.69 -18.51
C VAL A 379 -15.07 29.33 -18.68
N ASN A 380 -14.83 30.50 -18.08
CA ASN A 380 -13.51 31.16 -18.12
C ASN A 380 -12.39 30.29 -17.52
N ALA A 381 -12.68 29.55 -16.45
CA ALA A 381 -11.73 28.63 -15.84
C ALA A 381 -11.36 27.47 -16.79
N VAL A 382 -12.33 26.87 -17.48
CA VAL A 382 -12.07 25.81 -18.48
C VAL A 382 -11.35 26.37 -19.71
N MET A 383 -11.74 27.56 -20.17
CA MET A 383 -11.04 28.26 -21.27
C MET A 383 -9.58 28.54 -20.93
N ARG A 384 -9.28 28.89 -19.66
CA ARG A 384 -7.90 29.06 -19.19
C ARG A 384 -7.12 27.74 -19.30
N VAL A 385 -7.70 26.61 -18.91
CA VAL A 385 -7.06 25.28 -19.07
C VAL A 385 -6.71 25.04 -20.54
N MET A 386 -7.64 25.30 -21.46
CA MET A 386 -7.39 25.15 -22.90
C MET A 386 -6.30 26.10 -23.43
N GLN A 387 -6.17 27.31 -22.87
CA GLN A 387 -5.11 28.26 -23.23
C GLN A 387 -3.73 27.82 -22.73
N VAL A 388 -3.66 27.16 -21.57
CA VAL A 388 -2.41 26.61 -21.04
C VAL A 388 -1.93 25.41 -21.88
N PHE A 389 -2.85 24.59 -22.39
CA PHE A 389 -2.53 23.38 -23.17
C PHE A 389 -3.09 23.41 -24.60
N PRO A 390 -2.72 24.38 -25.45
CA PRO A 390 -3.31 24.56 -26.78
C PRO A 390 -3.01 23.41 -27.75
N SER A 391 -1.92 22.67 -27.51
CA SER A 391 -1.45 21.56 -28.34
C SER A 391 -1.89 20.16 -27.88
N SER A 392 -2.59 20.05 -26.75
CA SER A 392 -3.00 18.74 -26.21
C SER A 392 -4.40 18.37 -26.67
N ASP A 393 -4.49 17.57 -27.75
CA ASP A 393 -5.77 17.14 -28.34
C ASP A 393 -6.73 16.53 -27.31
N ARG A 394 -6.21 15.71 -26.38
CA ARG A 394 -7.01 15.08 -25.32
C ARG A 394 -7.60 16.10 -24.34
N VAL A 395 -6.81 17.10 -23.93
CA VAL A 395 -7.28 18.15 -23.00
C VAL A 395 -8.27 19.05 -23.72
N GLN A 396 -7.98 19.43 -24.96
CA GLN A 396 -8.86 20.27 -25.79
C GLN A 396 -10.23 19.61 -25.99
N MET A 397 -10.26 18.34 -26.44
CA MET A 397 -11.50 17.62 -26.70
C MET A 397 -12.35 17.45 -25.43
N ASN A 398 -11.73 17.03 -24.32
CA ASN A 398 -12.45 16.85 -23.07
C ASN A 398 -12.96 18.19 -22.50
N CYS A 399 -12.17 19.26 -22.61
CA CYS A 399 -12.62 20.60 -22.19
C CYS A 399 -13.78 21.11 -23.05
N GLN A 400 -13.81 20.83 -24.36
CA GLN A 400 -14.95 21.17 -25.23
C GLN A 400 -16.25 20.48 -24.79
N HIS A 401 -16.17 19.19 -24.41
CA HIS A 401 -17.33 18.47 -23.85
C HIS A 401 -17.79 19.08 -22.52
N LEU A 402 -16.85 19.48 -21.67
CA LEU A 402 -17.15 20.13 -20.40
C LEU A 402 -17.82 21.51 -20.61
N LEU A 403 -17.28 22.32 -21.52
CA LEU A 403 -17.85 23.61 -21.91
C LEU A 403 -19.26 23.47 -22.47
N THR A 404 -19.50 22.48 -23.33
CA THR A 404 -20.84 22.21 -23.88
C THR A 404 -21.84 21.90 -22.77
N SER A 405 -21.41 21.15 -21.75
CA SER A 405 -22.24 20.84 -20.59
C SER A 405 -22.52 22.09 -19.74
N LEU A 406 -21.49 22.90 -19.47
CA LEU A 406 -21.59 24.14 -18.67
C LEU A 406 -22.43 25.24 -19.35
N LEU A 407 -22.40 25.32 -20.68
CA LEU A 407 -23.20 26.27 -21.46
C LEU A 407 -24.66 25.82 -21.65
N GLY A 408 -24.96 24.55 -21.37
CA GLY A 408 -26.31 23.99 -21.43
C GLY A 408 -27.14 24.16 -20.15
N GLU A 409 -26.52 24.60 -19.04
CA GLU A 409 -27.19 25.13 -17.84
C GLU A 409 -27.64 26.58 -18.04
#